data_AF-A0A9X4C3P7-F1
#
_entry.id   AF-A0A9X4C3P7-F1
#
_cell.length_a   1.000
_cell.length_b   1.000
_cell.length_c   1.000
_cell.angle_alpha   90.00
_cell.angle_beta   90.00
_cell.angle_gamma   90.00
#
_symmetry.space_group_name_H-M   'P 1'
#
loop_
_entity.id
_entity.type
_entity.pdbx_description
1 polymer ?
#
loop_
_entity_poly.entity_id
_entity_poly.type
_entity_poly.pdbx_seq_one_letter_code
_entity_poly.pdbx_strand_id
1 'polypeptide(L)'
;MNTCRNVLSPEQEAKLRAYARWHRALDDCSLRMDCPDAYHEELLRQADEMERLDVVTWQEWRELRMTADKAYLQAVAGADYHDWQGRMHVHG
;
A
#
# COMPACT_ATOMS: atom_id res chain seq x y z
N MET A 1 10.40 15.50 -33.19
CA MET A 1 9.80 15.29 -31.84
C MET A 1 9.75 13.80 -31.58
N ASN A 2 10.82 13.27 -31.00
CA ASN A 2 11.05 11.87 -30.69
C ASN A 2 10.88 11.70 -29.18
N THR A 3 9.63 11.62 -28.72
CA THR A 3 9.31 11.48 -27.30
C THR A 3 8.85 10.05 -27.02
N CYS A 4 9.68 9.35 -26.24
CA CYS A 4 9.34 8.18 -25.43
C CYS A 4 9.06 6.88 -26.18
N ARG A 5 10.05 6.36 -26.92
CA ARG A 5 10.05 4.95 -27.29
C ARG A 5 11.09 4.25 -26.42
N ASN A 6 10.62 3.46 -25.45
CA ASN A 6 11.41 2.55 -24.61
C ASN A 6 12.21 3.19 -23.44
N VAL A 7 11.53 3.59 -22.35
CA VAL A 7 12.22 4.23 -21.20
C VAL A 7 12.16 3.43 -19.90
N LEU A 8 11.52 2.27 -19.89
CA LEU A 8 11.41 1.44 -18.69
C LEU A 8 11.96 0.05 -18.99
N SER A 9 12.94 -0.40 -18.21
CA SER A 9 13.35 -1.80 -18.18
C SER A 9 12.16 -2.67 -17.77
N PRO A 10 12.10 -3.95 -18.20
CA PRO A 10 11.00 -4.86 -17.86
C PRO A 10 10.75 -4.97 -16.34
N GLU A 11 11.80 -4.85 -15.53
CA GLU A 11 11.73 -4.80 -14.07
C GLU A 11 10.98 -3.56 -13.55
N GLN A 12 11.17 -2.40 -14.20
CA GLN A 12 10.48 -1.16 -13.84
C GLN A 12 9.01 -1.20 -14.24
N GLU A 13 8.68 -1.80 -15.38
CA GLU A 13 7.29 -2.04 -15.77
C GLU A 13 6.60 -3.03 -14.82
N ALA A 14 7.28 -4.11 -14.43
CA ALA A 14 6.78 -5.05 -13.44
C ALA A 14 6.53 -4.35 -12.10
N LYS A 15 7.46 -3.49 -11.66
CA LYS A 15 7.31 -2.66 -10.46
C LYS A 15 6.08 -1.77 -10.55
N LEU A 16 5.94 -0.99 -11.61
CA LEU A 16 4.79 -0.11 -11.80
C LEU A 16 3.47 -0.88 -11.80
N ARG A 17 3.41 -2.05 -12.45
CA ARG A 17 2.21 -2.91 -12.47
C ARG A 17 1.88 -3.45 -11.09
N ALA A 18 2.88 -3.87 -10.31
CA ALA A 18 2.68 -4.34 -8.95
C ALA A 18 2.13 -3.22 -8.05
N TYR A 19 2.75 -2.04 -8.07
CA TYR A 19 2.25 -0.87 -7.35
C TYR A 19 0.84 -0.47 -7.77
N ALA A 20 0.56 -0.44 -9.07
CA ALA A 20 -0.77 -0.10 -9.57
C ALA A 20 -1.82 -1.11 -9.10
N ARG A 21 -1.49 -2.40 -9.04
CA ARG A 21 -2.38 -3.44 -8.53
C ARG A 21 -2.69 -3.22 -7.04
N TRP A 22 -1.67 -2.95 -6.23
CA TRP A 22 -1.83 -2.71 -4.79
C TRP A 22 -2.60 -1.42 -4.50
N HIS A 23 -2.29 -0.34 -5.20
CA HIS A 23 -3.05 0.91 -5.08
C HIS A 23 -4.51 0.74 -5.49
N ARG A 24 -4.78 -0.06 -6.51
CA ARG A 24 -6.15 -0.36 -6.92
C ARG A 24 -6.89 -1.16 -5.86
N ALA A 25 -6.23 -2.11 -5.20
CA ALA A 25 -6.81 -2.81 -4.05
C ALA A 25 -7.04 -1.85 -2.87
N LEU A 26 -6.13 -0.89 -2.62
CA LEU A 26 -6.28 0.11 -1.58
C LEU A 26 -7.49 1.04 -1.82
N ASP A 27 -7.70 1.44 -3.08
CA ASP A 27 -8.80 2.31 -3.52
C ASP A 27 -10.16 1.59 -3.51
N ASP A 28 -10.18 0.26 -3.44
CA ASP A 28 -11.40 -0.55 -3.42
C ASP A 28 -12.16 -0.41 -2.10
N CYS A 29 -12.83 0.74 -1.96
CA CYS A 29 -13.58 1.13 -0.77
C CYS A 29 -14.86 0.29 -0.59
N SER A 30 -15.35 -0.38 -1.64
CA SER A 30 -16.47 -1.32 -1.56
C SER A 30 -16.12 -2.53 -0.71
N LEU A 31 -14.90 -3.06 -0.83
CA LEU A 31 -14.39 -4.16 0.00
C LEU A 31 -14.18 -3.74 1.47
N ARG A 32 -13.79 -2.47 1.74
CA ARG A 32 -13.62 -1.95 3.11
C ARG A 32 -14.89 -1.99 3.95
N MET A 33 -16.06 -1.80 3.35
CA MET A 33 -17.34 -1.82 4.08
C MET A 33 -17.93 -3.22 4.22
N ASP A 34 -17.64 -4.14 3.30
CA ASP A 34 -18.20 -5.49 3.30
C ASP A 34 -17.40 -6.43 4.21
N CYS A 35 -16.07 -6.45 4.05
CA CYS A 35 -15.16 -7.32 4.80
C CYS A 35 -13.79 -6.63 5.02
N PRO A 36 -13.63 -5.82 6.08
CA PRO A 36 -12.39 -5.07 6.33
C PRO A 36 -11.17 -5.99 6.57
N ASP A 37 -11.37 -7.18 7.13
CA ASP A 37 -10.31 -8.17 7.40
C ASP A 37 -9.73 -8.73 6.09
N ALA A 38 -10.60 -9.21 5.19
CA ALA A 38 -10.21 -9.71 3.88
C ALA A 38 -9.54 -8.63 3.01
N TYR A 39 -10.00 -7.38 3.11
CA TYR A 39 -9.36 -6.23 2.47
C TYR A 39 -7.93 -6.02 2.99
N HIS A 40 -7.72 -6.09 4.30
CA HIS A 40 -6.40 -5.94 4.90
C HIS A 40 -5.46 -7.09 4.51
N GLU A 41 -5.94 -8.34 4.55
CA GLU A 41 -5.15 -9.51 4.15
C GLU A 41 -4.69 -9.43 2.69
N GLU A 42 -5.54 -8.98 1.76
CA GLU A 42 -5.18 -8.84 0.34
C GLU A 42 -4.09 -7.76 0.13
N LEU A 43 -4.14 -6.64 0.86
CA LEU A 43 -3.10 -5.62 0.81
C LEU A 43 -1.75 -6.13 1.34
N LEU A 44 -1.78 -6.92 2.43
CA LEU A 44 -0.59 -7.56 2.97
C LEU A 44 -0.02 -8.61 2.01
N ARG A 45 -0.89 -9.42 1.40
CA ARG A 45 -0.52 -10.45 0.44
C ARG A 45 0.20 -9.85 -0.77
N GLN A 46 -0.32 -8.75 -1.31
CA GLN A 46 0.30 -8.06 -2.42
C GLN A 46 1.62 -7.38 -2.04
N ALA A 47 1.73 -6.80 -0.84
CA ALA A 47 3.00 -6.25 -0.37
C ALA A 47 4.07 -7.34 -0.17
N ASP A 48 3.71 -8.50 0.39
CA ASP A 48 4.59 -9.67 0.51
C ASP A 48 5.04 -10.20 -0.86
N GLU A 49 4.12 -10.28 -1.82
CA GLU A 49 4.43 -10.67 -3.19
C GLU A 49 5.43 -9.70 -3.85
N MET A 50 5.33 -8.40 -3.57
CA MET A 50 6.30 -7.41 -4.07
C MET A 50 7.69 -7.55 -3.44
N GLU A 51 7.76 -7.83 -2.13
CA GLU A 51 9.03 -8.04 -1.44
C GLU A 51 9.72 -9.32 -1.93
N ARG A 52 8.94 -10.40 -2.09
CA ARG A 52 9.42 -11.67 -2.65
C ARG A 52 9.97 -11.57 -4.07
N LEU A 53 9.40 -10.69 -4.87
CA LEU A 53 9.84 -10.44 -6.24
C LEU A 53 11.01 -9.44 -6.30
N ASP A 54 11.52 -8.98 -5.16
CA ASP A 54 12.54 -7.92 -5.02
C ASP A 54 12.13 -6.61 -5.74
N VAL A 55 10.83 -6.43 -5.93
CA VAL A 55 10.23 -5.29 -6.63
C VAL A 55 10.27 -4.04 -5.74
N VAL A 56 10.15 -4.25 -4.44
CA VAL A 56 10.19 -3.20 -3.41
C VAL A 56 11.30 -3.51 -2.42
N THR A 57 11.97 -2.46 -1.97
CA THR A 57 12.89 -2.56 -0.85
C THR A 57 12.14 -2.84 0.44
N TRP A 58 12.83 -3.39 1.44
CA TRP A 58 12.26 -3.59 2.78
C TRP A 58 11.63 -2.31 3.37
N GLN A 59 12.19 -1.15 3.05
CA GLN A 59 11.67 0.14 3.49
C GLN A 59 10.36 0.51 2.79
N GLU A 60 10.30 0.35 1.46
CA GLU A 60 9.06 0.52 0.68
C GLU A 60 7.97 -0.46 1.12
N TRP A 61 8.32 -1.72 1.37
CA TRP A 61 7.40 -2.73 1.91
C TRP A 61 6.80 -2.31 3.25
N ARG A 62 7.63 -1.76 4.15
CA ARG A 62 7.18 -1.28 5.46
C ARG A 62 6.19 -0.12 5.32
N GLU A 63 6.45 0.82 4.41
CA GLU A 63 5.55 1.95 4.12
C GLU A 63 4.21 1.48 3.55
N LEU A 64 4.22 0.51 2.61
CA LEU A 64 3.01 -0.11 2.06
C LEU A 64 2.19 -0.75 3.18
N ARG A 65 2.85 -1.50 4.07
CA ARG A 65 2.20 -2.17 5.20
C ARG A 65 1.60 -1.18 6.19
N MET A 66 2.29 -0.09 6.53
CA MET A 66 1.73 0.98 7.38
C MET A 66 0.53 1.67 6.73
N THR A 67 0.57 1.87 5.41
CA THR A 67 -0.55 2.47 4.67
C THR A 67 -1.77 1.56 4.68
N ALA A 68 -1.59 0.25 4.48
CA ALA A 68 -2.65 -0.75 4.56
C ALA A 68 -3.27 -0.83 5.97
N ASP A 69 -2.44 -0.80 7.00
CA ASP A 69 -2.88 -0.80 8.41
C ASP A 69 -3.69 0.46 8.73
N LYS A 70 -3.22 1.63 8.30
CA LYS A 70 -3.96 2.90 8.44
C LYS A 70 -5.31 2.87 7.72
N ALA A 71 -5.36 2.34 6.50
CA ALA A 71 -6.61 2.20 5.76
C ALA A 71 -7.57 1.21 6.46
N TYR A 72 -7.07 0.10 6.98
CA TYR A 72 -7.86 -0.83 7.76
C TYR A 72 -8.42 -0.18 9.04
N LEU A 73 -7.59 0.51 9.81
CA LEU A 73 -8.01 1.25 11.00
C LEU A 73 -9.08 2.30 10.69
N GLN A 74 -8.93 3.06 9.60
CA GLN A 74 -9.97 3.99 9.15
C GLN A 74 -11.30 3.31 8.81
N ALA A 75 -11.26 2.12 8.19
CA ALA A 75 -12.46 1.36 7.85
C ALA A 75 -13.14 0.79 9.11
N VAL A 76 -12.37 0.16 10.00
CA VAL A 76 -12.88 -0.51 11.20
C VAL A 76 -13.31 0.48 12.29
N ALA A 77 -12.53 1.53 12.52
CA ALA A 77 -12.86 2.53 13.53
C ALA A 77 -13.97 3.50 13.04
N GLY A 78 -14.47 3.35 11.82
CA GLY A 78 -15.38 4.33 11.19
C GLY A 78 -14.75 5.73 11.13
N ALA A 79 -13.41 5.78 11.10
CA ALA A 79 -12.65 6.93 11.56
C ALA A 79 -12.36 7.95 10.46
N ASP A 80 -13.39 8.75 10.22
CA ASP A 80 -13.31 10.22 10.25
C ASP A 80 -12.90 10.75 11.67
N TYR A 81 -12.47 9.88 12.60
CA TYR A 81 -12.62 10.04 14.05
C TYR A 81 -11.36 9.69 14.89
N HIS A 82 -10.12 10.01 14.48
CA HIS A 82 -9.00 10.13 15.46
C HIS A 82 -7.78 10.87 14.91
N ASP A 83 -7.84 12.19 15.01
CA ASP A 83 -6.70 13.12 15.08
C ASP A 83 -5.76 12.85 16.31
N TRP A 84 -5.91 11.76 17.07
CA TRP A 84 -5.45 11.66 18.47
C TRP A 84 -4.61 10.42 18.88
N GLN A 85 -3.58 10.06 18.11
CA GLN A 85 -2.35 9.47 18.69
C GLN A 85 -1.16 10.09 17.97
N GLY A 86 -0.70 11.29 18.31
CA GLY A 86 -0.21 11.62 19.65
C GLY A 86 1.23 11.13 19.80
N ARG A 87 2.18 11.91 19.27
CA ARG A 87 3.33 12.42 20.03
C ARG A 87 3.82 11.53 21.19
N MET A 88 4.61 10.51 20.90
CA MET A 88 5.56 9.86 21.82
C MET A 88 6.52 9.09 20.91
N HIS A 89 7.73 9.54 20.57
CA HIS A 89 8.77 10.10 21.41
C HIS A 89 9.74 10.86 20.47
N VAL A 90 9.96 12.15 20.72
CA VAL A 90 10.99 12.97 20.09
C VAL A 90 12.25 12.94 20.97
N HIS A 91 13.42 12.89 20.32
CA HIS A 91 14.79 12.99 20.84
C HIS A 91 15.06 13.38 22.30
N GLY A 92 15.99 12.61 22.89
CA GLY A 92 17.04 13.06 23.80
C GLY A 92 18.34 12.36 23.43
#